data_AF-Q6BZG1-F1
#
_entry.id   AF-Q6BZG1-F1
#
_cell.length_a   1.000
_cell.length_b   1.000
_cell.length_c   1.000
_cell.angle_alpha   90.00
_cell.angle_beta   90.00
_cell.angle_gamma   90.00
#
_symmetry.space_group_name_H-M   'P 1'
#
loop_
_entity.id
_entity.type
_entity.pdbx_description
1 polymer ?
#
loop_
_entity_poly.entity_id
_entity_poly.type
_entity_poly.pdbx_seq_one_letter_code
_entity_poly.pdbx_strand_id
1 'polypeptide(L)'
;MDESDEEYIAPQHTAADTPSGVPSNEASQKESSVPADGVSKRTRSSGMTHQPRSGAVGDLKSSNGGYAWEDEYQRPWDIVKDDEDGRSLETIIQTMIENRKKKIMRNPTTPFQRGIIRTLVVIIDGSSVMSEKDLRPTRFSMMLSLLQEFVVEYFDQNPISQLGIIMMRNGVSNLISEVNGSPQYHLDKIRQLKSRQHNKYEPKGDPSLQNALEMARSLLMYNFGTNLNDTKNSKEILIIFGALFTSDPGDIHKTINSLVKDEIKVKVIGLSAQVAICQELVNKTNNPGKSNTFWSAGGNNYGVIMNEIHFRELLMDCVIPLPVTTNAVIDENNSKEVPIIKMGFPSKIQPVITSSTSNLSVDFPQLCACHPTQDSLESKNNDPTATLGTRSVIGYECPQCNNKVCHLPTICPICGLMLILSTHLARSYHHLVPLGDYKEVPVSESYSSTYCYGCLLKFPSGIKNTDVNEDGKTKMDSLTSSRYRCGKCQNDFCIDCDVFVHESLHNCPGCENK
;
A
#
# COMPACT_ATOMS: atom_id res chain seq x y z
N MET A 1 70.44 0.39 2.64
CA MET A 1 71.14 -0.69 1.93
C MET A 1 70.06 -1.49 1.22
N ASP A 2 69.82 -1.11 -0.03
CA ASP A 2 69.98 -1.95 -1.22
C ASP A 2 69.12 -3.25 -1.28
N GLU A 3 68.46 -3.60 -2.40
CA GLU A 3 68.59 -3.11 -3.78
C GLU A 3 67.31 -3.37 -4.63
N SER A 4 67.37 -2.94 -5.90
CA SER A 4 66.53 -3.20 -7.10
C SER A 4 65.89 -4.60 -7.29
N ASP A 5 64.96 -4.91 -8.22
CA ASP A 5 63.96 -4.20 -9.08
C ASP A 5 63.13 -5.32 -9.81
N GLU A 6 62.33 -4.97 -10.85
CA GLU A 6 61.67 -5.86 -11.84
C GLU A 6 60.50 -6.73 -11.33
N GLU A 7 59.46 -7.08 -12.12
CA GLU A 7 58.79 -6.43 -13.26
C GLU A 7 57.34 -7.01 -13.30
N TYR A 8 56.32 -6.27 -13.76
CA TYR A 8 54.99 -6.85 -13.98
C TYR A 8 54.25 -6.26 -15.19
N ILE A 9 53.84 -7.13 -16.13
CA ILE A 9 53.21 -6.76 -17.39
C ILE A 9 51.69 -6.93 -17.31
N ALA A 10 50.93 -5.93 -17.78
CA ALA A 10 49.50 -6.05 -18.07
C ALA A 10 49.04 -5.14 -19.24
N PRO A 11 48.41 -5.68 -20.30
CA PRO A 11 47.62 -4.90 -21.26
C PRO A 11 46.19 -4.71 -20.70
N GLN A 12 45.78 -3.46 -20.46
CA GLN A 12 45.03 -2.60 -21.39
C GLN A 12 43.56 -2.99 -21.63
N HIS A 13 42.65 -2.09 -21.24
CA HIS A 13 41.90 -1.29 -22.22
C HIS A 13 41.40 0.01 -21.56
N THR A 14 41.51 1.13 -22.28
CA THR A 14 41.13 2.47 -21.82
C THR A 14 40.01 3.06 -22.68
N ALA A 15 39.35 4.10 -22.15
CA ALA A 15 38.46 4.99 -22.88
C ALA A 15 39.00 6.43 -22.78
N ALA A 16 38.62 7.28 -23.76
CA ALA A 16 38.56 8.76 -23.81
C ALA A 16 39.47 9.62 -22.90
N ASP A 17 40.03 10.77 -23.33
CA ASP A 17 39.24 11.86 -23.93
C ASP A 17 40.11 12.99 -24.56
N THR A 18 39.57 13.68 -25.58
CA THR A 18 39.98 15.04 -26.07
C THR A 18 41.42 15.18 -26.66
N PRO A 19 41.83 16.23 -27.45
CA PRO A 19 41.50 17.67 -27.37
C PRO A 19 41.07 18.39 -28.68
N SER A 20 40.90 19.71 -28.58
CA SER A 20 40.35 20.65 -29.58
C SER A 20 41.36 21.28 -30.54
N GLY A 21 40.92 21.64 -31.77
CA GLY A 21 41.66 22.49 -32.72
C GLY A 21 40.80 23.04 -33.87
N VAL A 22 41.00 24.31 -34.24
CA VAL A 22 40.25 25.17 -35.21
C VAL A 22 41.31 25.94 -36.05
N PRO A 23 41.09 26.46 -37.29
CA PRO A 23 39.88 26.63 -38.13
C PRO A 23 39.98 25.78 -39.45
N SER A 24 39.53 26.12 -40.68
CA SER A 24 38.94 27.32 -41.35
C SER A 24 38.31 26.99 -42.72
N ASN A 25 37.26 27.74 -43.12
CA ASN A 25 36.69 27.92 -44.48
C ASN A 25 36.09 26.64 -45.15
N GLU A 26 35.23 26.70 -46.18
CA GLU A 26 34.72 27.83 -47.00
C GLU A 26 33.24 27.67 -47.41
N ALA A 27 32.66 28.65 -48.13
CA ALA A 27 31.21 28.84 -48.29
C ALA A 27 30.60 28.36 -49.63
N SER A 28 29.35 27.84 -49.58
CA SER A 28 28.27 27.96 -50.60
C SER A 28 27.05 27.14 -50.12
N GLN A 29 25.88 27.72 -49.80
CA GLN A 29 24.84 28.40 -50.59
C GLN A 29 23.82 27.48 -51.33
N LYS A 30 22.54 27.67 -50.95
CA LYS A 30 21.25 27.48 -51.68
C LYS A 30 20.53 26.12 -51.74
N GLU A 31 19.31 26.14 -51.17
CA GLU A 31 17.98 25.76 -51.76
C GLU A 31 17.88 24.38 -52.47
N SER A 32 17.01 23.43 -52.07
CA SER A 32 15.53 23.57 -52.13
C SER A 32 14.75 22.27 -51.77
N SER A 33 13.43 22.41 -51.54
CA SER A 33 12.32 21.42 -51.71
C SER A 33 12.29 20.03 -51.03
N VAL A 34 11.30 19.90 -50.12
CA VAL A 34 10.42 18.75 -49.76
C VAL A 34 9.92 17.98 -51.02
N PRO A 35 9.76 16.62 -51.05
CA PRO A 35 8.86 15.85 -50.17
C PRO A 35 9.34 14.47 -49.66
N ALA A 36 8.46 13.80 -48.90
CA ALA A 36 8.70 12.54 -48.17
C ALA A 36 8.57 11.27 -49.01
N ASP A 37 9.29 10.22 -48.59
CA ASP A 37 9.26 8.88 -49.20
C ASP A 37 8.28 7.92 -48.49
N GLY A 38 7.48 7.19 -49.28
CA GLY A 38 6.49 6.22 -48.80
C GLY A 38 6.91 4.76 -49.09
N VAL A 39 6.82 3.88 -48.10
CA VAL A 39 7.46 2.55 -48.15
C VAL A 39 6.81 1.57 -49.15
N SER A 40 7.62 1.18 -50.15
CA SER A 40 7.55 -0.01 -51.03
C SER A 40 6.19 -0.67 -51.33
N LYS A 41 5.79 -0.63 -52.61
CA LYS A 41 4.83 -1.59 -53.19
C LYS A 41 5.38 -3.02 -53.09
N ARG A 42 4.52 -4.01 -52.79
CA ARG A 42 4.77 -5.42 -53.12
C ARG A 42 3.82 -5.88 -54.22
N THR A 43 4.37 -6.55 -55.22
CA THR A 43 3.63 -7.12 -56.36
C THR A 43 3.11 -8.52 -56.04
N ARG A 44 1.97 -8.89 -56.64
CA ARG A 44 1.69 -10.27 -57.03
C ARG A 44 0.80 -10.31 -58.28
N SER A 45 0.80 -11.46 -58.94
CA SER A 45 0.55 -11.60 -60.38
C SER A 45 -0.91 -11.88 -60.75
N SER A 46 -1.27 -11.48 -61.97
CA SER A 46 -2.52 -11.88 -62.63
C SER A 46 -2.62 -13.39 -62.82
N GLY A 47 -3.85 -13.93 -62.77
CA GLY A 47 -4.17 -15.34 -62.99
C GLY A 47 -5.58 -15.47 -63.57
N MET A 48 -5.70 -16.17 -64.71
CA MET A 48 -6.87 -16.16 -65.59
C MET A 48 -8.20 -16.65 -64.99
N THR A 49 -9.23 -15.82 -65.18
CA THR A 49 -10.61 -16.16 -65.61
C THR A 49 -11.17 -17.58 -65.35
N HIS A 50 -12.24 -17.65 -64.56
CA HIS A 50 -13.38 -18.53 -64.84
C HIS A 50 -14.69 -17.73 -64.66
N GLN A 51 -15.70 -18.01 -65.48
CA GLN A 51 -17.01 -17.34 -65.40
C GLN A 51 -17.78 -17.79 -64.15
N PRO A 52 -18.49 -16.89 -63.44
CA PRO A 52 -19.38 -17.27 -62.35
C PRO A 52 -20.62 -17.97 -62.94
N ARG A 53 -20.94 -19.15 -62.41
CA ARG A 53 -22.18 -19.86 -62.71
C ARG A 53 -23.32 -19.22 -61.92
N SER A 54 -24.46 -18.99 -62.54
CA SER A 54 -25.58 -18.24 -61.94
C SER A 54 -26.15 -18.92 -60.69
N GLY A 55 -25.94 -18.29 -59.53
CA GLY A 55 -26.56 -18.63 -58.24
C GLY A 55 -26.67 -17.35 -57.41
N ALA A 56 -27.79 -17.16 -56.71
CA ALA A 56 -28.08 -15.89 -56.04
C ALA A 56 -27.20 -15.69 -54.79
N VAL A 57 -26.44 -14.59 -54.76
CA VAL A 57 -25.69 -14.12 -53.58
C VAL A 57 -25.95 -12.63 -53.40
N GLY A 58 -27.21 -12.28 -53.12
CA GLY A 58 -27.63 -10.91 -52.78
C GLY A 58 -27.39 -10.60 -51.30
N ASP A 59 -27.82 -11.49 -50.41
CA ASP A 59 -27.96 -11.25 -48.97
C ASP A 59 -26.67 -11.40 -48.15
N LEU A 60 -25.49 -11.41 -48.79
CA LEU A 60 -24.18 -11.51 -48.10
C LEU A 60 -23.32 -10.24 -48.18
N LYS A 61 -23.82 -9.16 -48.79
CA LYS A 61 -23.13 -7.87 -48.85
C LYS A 61 -23.60 -6.92 -47.75
N SER A 62 -22.66 -6.45 -46.93
CA SER A 62 -22.89 -5.31 -46.04
C SER A 62 -22.86 -3.98 -46.81
N SER A 63 -23.10 -2.86 -46.12
CA SER A 63 -23.16 -1.51 -46.70
C SER A 63 -21.90 -1.08 -47.45
N ASN A 64 -20.71 -1.54 -47.03
CA ASN A 64 -19.43 -1.33 -47.71
C ASN A 64 -19.20 -2.26 -48.93
N GLY A 65 -20.12 -3.20 -49.21
CA GLY A 65 -20.10 -4.07 -50.39
C GLY A 65 -19.16 -5.28 -50.33
N GLY A 66 -18.44 -5.48 -49.23
CA GLY A 66 -17.73 -6.71 -48.87
C GLY A 66 -18.64 -7.77 -48.22
N TYR A 67 -18.08 -8.94 -47.89
CA TYR A 67 -18.80 -10.00 -47.18
C TYR A 67 -19.10 -9.60 -45.73
N ALA A 68 -20.19 -10.12 -45.16
CA ALA A 68 -20.60 -9.79 -43.78
C ALA A 68 -19.51 -9.98 -42.70
N TRP A 69 -18.62 -10.98 -42.85
CA TRP A 69 -17.49 -11.24 -41.93
C TRP A 69 -16.26 -10.35 -42.18
N GLU A 70 -16.19 -9.63 -43.31
CA GLU A 70 -15.15 -8.63 -43.58
C GLU A 70 -15.49 -7.28 -42.91
N ASP A 71 -16.78 -7.00 -42.71
CA ASP A 71 -17.32 -5.79 -42.07
C ASP A 71 -17.43 -5.92 -40.53
N GLU A 72 -17.17 -7.12 -39.99
CA GLU A 72 -17.35 -7.49 -38.59
C GLU A 72 -16.19 -7.01 -37.67
N TYR A 73 -15.02 -6.66 -38.22
CA TYR A 73 -13.87 -6.15 -37.45
C TYR A 73 -13.85 -4.61 -37.36
N GLN A 74 -14.94 -4.01 -36.88
CA GLN A 74 -14.91 -2.63 -36.42
C GLN A 74 -13.95 -2.53 -35.22
N ARG A 75 -12.96 -1.63 -35.28
CA ARG A 75 -11.99 -1.50 -34.19
C ARG A 75 -12.70 -0.80 -33.02
N PRO A 76 -12.43 -1.15 -31.75
CA PRO A 76 -13.13 -0.54 -30.62
C PRO A 76 -13.04 1.00 -30.56
N TRP A 77 -11.94 1.58 -31.06
CA TRP A 77 -11.74 3.02 -31.17
C TRP A 77 -12.33 3.67 -32.43
N ASP A 78 -12.79 2.89 -33.41
CA ASP A 78 -13.58 3.42 -34.53
C ASP A 78 -15.06 3.61 -34.13
N ILE A 79 -15.49 2.86 -33.10
CA ILE A 79 -16.81 2.95 -32.45
C ILE A 79 -16.80 4.08 -31.40
N VAL A 80 -15.74 4.18 -30.58
CA VAL A 80 -15.52 5.31 -29.66
C VAL A 80 -14.97 6.52 -30.45
N LYS A 81 -15.85 7.12 -31.27
CA LYS A 81 -15.70 8.51 -31.69
C LYS A 81 -16.13 9.43 -30.55
N ASP A 82 -15.61 10.64 -30.54
CA ASP A 82 -16.21 11.72 -29.76
C ASP A 82 -17.60 12.03 -30.32
N ASP A 83 -18.64 11.82 -29.50
CA ASP A 83 -19.96 12.39 -29.74
C ASP A 83 -19.81 13.93 -29.83
N GLU A 84 -20.25 14.55 -30.92
CA GLU A 84 -20.11 16.00 -31.15
C GLU A 84 -20.83 16.87 -30.08
N ASP A 85 -21.68 16.25 -29.25
CA ASP A 85 -22.34 16.84 -28.06
C ASP A 85 -21.43 16.92 -26.81
N GLY A 86 -20.22 16.35 -26.80
CA GLY A 86 -19.30 16.39 -25.64
C GLY A 86 -19.68 15.49 -24.44
N ARG A 87 -20.70 14.63 -24.60
CA ARG A 87 -21.26 13.73 -23.56
C ARG A 87 -20.23 12.73 -22.96
N SER A 88 -19.13 12.46 -23.67
CA SER A 88 -18.03 11.62 -23.21
C SER A 88 -17.31 12.21 -21.98
N LEU A 89 -17.00 13.52 -22.02
CA LEU A 89 -16.28 14.21 -20.95
C LEU A 89 -17.12 14.31 -19.68
N GLU A 90 -18.42 14.61 -19.80
CA GLU A 90 -19.34 14.65 -18.66
C GLU A 90 -19.39 13.31 -17.91
N THR A 91 -19.51 12.21 -18.66
CA THR A 91 -19.51 10.84 -18.10
C THR A 91 -18.19 10.52 -17.37
N ILE A 92 -17.05 10.97 -17.89
CA ILE A 92 -15.74 10.82 -17.26
C ILE A 92 -15.65 11.65 -15.97
N ILE A 93 -16.14 12.89 -15.95
CA ILE A 93 -16.14 13.76 -14.77
C ILE A 93 -17.08 13.20 -13.68
N GLN A 94 -18.29 12.77 -14.04
CA GLN A 94 -19.24 12.14 -13.11
C GLN A 94 -18.64 10.88 -12.50
N THR A 95 -18.05 9.98 -13.30
CA THR A 95 -17.40 8.77 -12.77
C THR A 95 -16.16 9.07 -11.91
N MET A 96 -15.38 10.12 -12.20
CA MET A 96 -14.32 10.58 -11.29
C MET A 96 -14.87 11.07 -9.95
N ILE A 97 -15.95 11.86 -9.95
CA ILE A 97 -16.59 12.36 -8.72
C ILE A 97 -17.21 11.21 -7.92
N GLU A 98 -17.91 10.29 -8.57
CA GLU A 98 -18.41 9.06 -7.94
C GLU A 98 -17.28 8.23 -7.34
N ASN A 99 -16.15 8.08 -8.02
CA ASN A 99 -15.02 7.30 -7.52
C ASN A 99 -14.34 7.96 -6.32
N ARG A 100 -14.38 9.31 -6.19
CA ARG A 100 -14.02 10.01 -4.94
C ARG A 100 -15.05 9.74 -3.84
N LYS A 101 -16.36 9.89 -4.11
CA LYS A 101 -17.43 9.59 -3.14
C LYS A 101 -17.36 8.13 -2.63
N LYS A 102 -17.08 7.17 -3.52
CA LYS A 102 -16.89 5.74 -3.19
C LYS A 102 -15.66 5.46 -2.31
N LYS A 103 -14.66 6.36 -2.23
CA LYS A 103 -13.54 6.24 -1.29
C LYS A 103 -13.92 6.70 0.11
N ILE A 104 -14.62 7.84 0.23
CA ILE A 104 -15.13 8.33 1.52
C ILE A 104 -16.11 7.29 2.11
N MET A 105 -17.12 6.90 1.33
CA MET A 105 -18.18 5.94 1.74
C MET A 105 -17.69 4.50 1.99
N ARG A 106 -16.41 4.18 1.78
CA ARG A 106 -15.82 2.87 2.11
C ARG A 106 -15.45 2.73 3.59
N ASN A 107 -15.18 3.84 4.28
CA ASN A 107 -14.81 3.81 5.70
C ASN A 107 -16.08 3.68 6.56
N PRO A 108 -16.28 2.55 7.28
CA PRO A 108 -17.49 2.39 8.08
C PRO A 108 -17.47 3.33 9.30
N THR A 109 -18.32 4.35 9.27
CA THR A 109 -18.47 5.36 10.33
C THR A 109 -19.09 4.82 11.62
N THR A 110 -19.51 3.56 11.64
CA THR A 110 -19.89 2.80 12.84
C THR A 110 -18.66 2.53 13.73
N PRO A 111 -18.59 3.04 14.97
CA PRO A 111 -17.49 2.75 15.89
C PRO A 111 -17.56 1.29 16.36
N PHE A 112 -16.52 0.52 16.04
CA PHE A 112 -16.33 -0.85 16.52
C PHE A 112 -15.20 -0.92 17.54
N GLN A 113 -15.25 -1.89 18.45
CA GLN A 113 -14.06 -2.26 19.21
C GLN A 113 -12.99 -2.79 18.25
N ARG A 114 -11.81 -2.17 18.23
CA ARG A 114 -10.67 -2.50 17.37
C ARG A 114 -9.45 -2.91 18.19
N GLY A 115 -8.62 -3.80 17.64
CA GLY A 115 -7.28 -4.07 18.19
C GLY A 115 -6.31 -2.96 17.80
N ILE A 116 -6.00 -2.04 18.72
CA ILE A 116 -5.03 -0.96 18.45
C ILE A 116 -3.59 -1.49 18.52
N ILE A 117 -3.31 -2.36 19.49
CA ILE A 117 -2.05 -3.08 19.60
C ILE A 117 -2.18 -4.34 18.76
N ARG A 118 -1.54 -4.33 17.59
CA ARG A 118 -1.52 -5.43 16.64
C ARG A 118 -0.11 -5.90 16.37
N THR A 119 0.01 -7.17 16.00
CA THR A 119 1.21 -7.73 15.37
C THR A 119 0.81 -8.33 14.04
N LEU A 120 1.29 -7.73 12.96
CA LEU A 120 0.96 -8.14 11.59
C LEU A 120 2.17 -8.81 10.94
N VAL A 121 2.00 -10.06 10.49
CA VAL A 121 3.01 -10.77 9.70
C VAL A 121 2.62 -10.74 8.23
N VAL A 122 3.43 -10.08 7.41
CA VAL A 122 3.28 -10.10 5.95
C VAL A 122 3.97 -11.34 5.40
N ILE A 123 3.22 -12.20 4.74
CA ILE A 123 3.73 -13.33 3.95
C ILE A 123 3.71 -12.91 2.48
N ILE A 124 4.88 -12.77 1.86
CA ILE A 124 5.03 -12.45 0.44
C ILE A 124 5.30 -13.72 -0.39
N ASP A 125 4.64 -13.82 -1.54
CA ASP A 125 4.98 -14.80 -2.57
C ASP A 125 6.32 -14.43 -3.23
N GLY A 126 7.22 -15.40 -3.27
CA GLY A 126 8.53 -15.36 -3.91
C GLY A 126 8.76 -16.54 -4.85
N SER A 127 7.68 -17.14 -5.38
CA SER A 127 7.70 -18.21 -6.38
C SER A 127 8.05 -17.70 -7.79
N SER A 128 8.28 -18.63 -8.71
CA SER A 128 8.57 -18.34 -10.12
C SER A 128 7.51 -17.45 -10.81
N VAL A 129 6.23 -17.64 -10.47
CA VAL A 129 5.05 -16.88 -10.97
C VAL A 129 5.16 -15.37 -10.71
N MET A 130 5.92 -14.97 -9.68
CA MET A 130 6.15 -13.57 -9.35
C MET A 130 7.15 -12.86 -10.28
N SER A 131 7.81 -13.60 -11.17
CA SER A 131 8.65 -13.07 -12.26
C SER A 131 7.84 -12.56 -13.46
N GLU A 132 6.54 -12.86 -13.54
CA GLU A 132 5.69 -12.45 -14.66
C GLU A 132 5.47 -10.93 -14.73
N LYS A 133 5.27 -10.44 -15.97
CA LYS A 133 5.22 -9.00 -16.33
C LYS A 133 3.79 -8.43 -16.40
N ASP A 134 2.90 -9.04 -15.62
CA ASP A 134 1.49 -8.68 -15.46
C ASP A 134 1.34 -7.28 -14.85
N LEU A 135 2.03 -7.06 -13.71
CA LEU A 135 2.31 -5.73 -13.15
C LEU A 135 3.71 -5.27 -13.57
N ARG A 136 3.94 -3.96 -13.69
CA ARG A 136 5.19 -3.42 -14.24
C ARG A 136 6.23 -3.13 -13.13
N PRO A 137 7.52 -3.48 -13.30
CA PRO A 137 8.11 -4.25 -14.40
C PRO A 137 7.93 -5.78 -14.25
N THR A 138 7.66 -6.27 -13.03
CA THR A 138 7.22 -7.64 -12.70
C THR A 138 6.31 -7.60 -11.48
N ARG A 139 5.48 -8.63 -11.27
CA ARG A 139 4.64 -8.78 -10.06
C ARG A 139 5.46 -8.61 -8.77
N PHE A 140 6.62 -9.25 -8.66
CA PHE A 140 7.51 -9.15 -7.50
C PHE A 140 8.02 -7.71 -7.27
N SER A 141 8.50 -7.04 -8.31
CA SER A 141 9.09 -5.69 -8.19
C SER A 141 8.03 -4.64 -7.83
N MET A 142 6.81 -4.78 -8.37
CA MET A 142 5.69 -3.90 -8.02
C MET A 142 5.19 -4.17 -6.58
N MET A 143 5.02 -5.45 -6.21
CA MET A 143 4.69 -5.84 -4.83
C MET A 143 5.67 -5.26 -3.81
N LEU A 144 6.98 -5.41 -3.99
CA LEU A 144 7.96 -4.85 -3.06
C LEU A 144 7.91 -3.31 -3.00
N SER A 145 7.55 -2.64 -4.09
CA SER A 145 7.45 -1.18 -4.14
C SER A 145 6.21 -0.68 -3.40
N LEU A 146 5.05 -1.33 -3.60
CA LEU A 146 3.83 -1.05 -2.82
C LEU A 146 3.99 -1.45 -1.35
N LEU A 147 4.74 -2.51 -1.04
CA LEU A 147 5.02 -2.93 0.33
C LEU A 147 5.88 -1.90 1.08
N GLN A 148 6.85 -1.25 0.42
CA GLN A 148 7.61 -0.13 1.02
C GLN A 148 6.69 1.01 1.44
N GLU A 149 5.69 1.34 0.61
CA GLU A 149 4.71 2.38 0.92
C GLU A 149 3.77 1.94 2.05
N PHE A 150 3.23 0.72 1.99
CA PHE A 150 2.41 0.13 3.05
C PHE A 150 3.13 0.12 4.40
N VAL A 151 4.43 -0.20 4.45
CA VAL A 151 5.22 -0.16 5.70
C VAL A 151 5.22 1.24 6.31
N VAL A 152 5.39 2.29 5.50
CA VAL A 152 5.37 3.68 5.99
C VAL A 152 3.98 4.03 6.54
N GLU A 153 2.93 3.82 5.73
CA GLU A 153 1.55 4.17 6.09
C GLU A 153 1.04 3.37 7.32
N TYR A 154 1.37 2.08 7.39
CA TYR A 154 1.03 1.19 8.50
C TYR A 154 1.55 1.72 9.84
N PHE A 155 2.82 2.11 9.90
CA PHE A 155 3.42 2.68 11.10
C PHE A 155 3.05 4.16 11.32
N ASP A 156 2.65 4.90 10.28
CA ASP A 156 2.19 6.28 10.47
C ASP A 156 0.80 6.34 11.09
N GLN A 157 -0.11 5.42 10.75
CA GLN A 157 -1.43 5.33 11.40
C GLN A 157 -1.41 4.50 12.70
N ASN A 158 -0.61 3.42 12.75
CA ASN A 158 -0.60 2.46 13.86
C ASN A 158 0.79 2.35 14.54
N PRO A 159 1.32 3.43 15.15
CA PRO A 159 2.72 3.49 15.61
C PRO A 159 3.08 2.45 16.68
N ILE A 160 2.13 2.05 17.54
CA ILE A 160 2.35 1.06 18.61
C ILE A 160 2.32 -0.39 18.12
N SER A 161 2.21 -0.62 16.82
CA SER A 161 2.13 -1.95 16.22
C SER A 161 3.51 -2.60 16.08
N GLN A 162 3.49 -3.90 15.82
CA GLN A 162 4.63 -4.63 15.30
C GLN A 162 4.34 -5.14 13.89
N LEU A 163 5.39 -5.27 13.09
CA LEU A 163 5.36 -5.86 11.74
C LEU A 163 6.45 -6.93 11.63
N GLY A 164 6.21 -8.01 10.89
CA GLY A 164 7.24 -8.98 10.46
C GLY A 164 7.04 -9.37 8.99
N ILE A 165 8.09 -9.83 8.31
CA ILE A 165 8.06 -10.15 6.87
C ILE A 165 8.66 -11.53 6.58
N ILE A 166 7.86 -12.41 5.99
CA ILE A 166 8.19 -13.78 5.58
C ILE A 166 8.08 -13.90 4.06
N MET A 167 8.98 -14.66 3.42
CA MET A 167 8.97 -14.94 1.98
C MET A 167 8.84 -16.44 1.68
N MET A 168 7.79 -16.82 0.93
CA MET A 168 7.62 -18.18 0.40
C MET A 168 8.46 -18.35 -0.86
N ARG A 169 9.37 -19.33 -0.90
CA ARG A 169 10.28 -19.53 -2.04
C ARG A 169 10.86 -20.94 -2.04
N ASN A 170 11.04 -21.55 -3.21
CA ASN A 170 11.61 -22.91 -3.34
C ASN A 170 10.92 -23.97 -2.45
N GLY A 171 9.60 -23.86 -2.24
CA GLY A 171 8.83 -24.76 -1.37
C GLY A 171 9.04 -24.54 0.14
N VAL A 172 9.81 -23.53 0.56
CA VAL A 172 10.11 -23.24 1.97
C VAL A 172 9.74 -21.82 2.37
N SER A 173 9.52 -21.61 3.67
CA SER A 173 9.32 -20.29 4.27
C SER A 173 10.66 -19.71 4.73
N ASN A 174 10.93 -18.45 4.40
CA ASN A 174 12.14 -17.74 4.78
C ASN A 174 11.78 -16.48 5.56
N LEU A 175 12.31 -16.32 6.78
CA LEU A 175 12.17 -15.06 7.53
C LEU A 175 13.09 -14.00 6.91
N ILE A 176 12.52 -12.87 6.47
CA ILE A 176 13.25 -11.76 5.86
C ILE A 176 13.44 -10.62 6.86
N SER A 177 12.39 -10.32 7.63
CA SER A 177 12.38 -9.27 8.64
C SER A 177 11.71 -9.79 9.90
N GLU A 178 12.43 -9.78 11.01
CA GLU A 178 11.90 -10.20 12.33
C GLU A 178 10.80 -9.25 12.81
N VAL A 179 9.99 -9.70 13.76
CA VAL A 179 8.88 -8.90 14.29
C VAL A 179 9.44 -7.68 15.05
N ASN A 180 9.19 -6.47 14.53
CA ASN A 180 9.81 -5.24 15.01
C ASN A 180 8.87 -4.04 14.77
N GLY A 181 8.92 -3.04 15.67
CA GLY A 181 8.19 -1.77 15.55
C GLY A 181 8.92 -0.66 14.76
N SER A 182 10.17 -0.88 14.35
CA SER A 182 10.95 0.10 13.58
C SER A 182 10.66 0.04 12.08
N PRO A 183 10.15 1.13 11.45
CA PRO A 183 9.86 1.12 10.01
C PRO A 183 11.12 0.95 9.15
N GLN A 184 12.24 1.59 9.52
CA GLN A 184 13.47 1.56 8.71
C GLN A 184 14.07 0.15 8.63
N TYR A 185 14.02 -0.62 9.73
CA TYR A 185 14.46 -2.03 9.74
C TYR A 185 13.75 -2.84 8.63
N HIS A 186 12.43 -2.70 8.50
CA HIS A 186 11.66 -3.35 7.43
C HIS A 186 11.97 -2.79 6.05
N LEU A 187 12.08 -1.46 5.92
CA LEU A 187 12.41 -0.81 4.65
C LEU A 187 13.79 -1.24 4.12
N ASP A 188 14.79 -1.38 4.98
CA ASP A 188 16.14 -1.83 4.62
C ASP A 188 16.15 -3.30 4.18
N LYS A 189 15.39 -4.18 4.84
CA LYS A 189 15.20 -5.56 4.35
C LYS A 189 14.52 -5.60 2.97
N ILE A 190 13.53 -4.75 2.72
CA ILE A 190 12.88 -4.67 1.39
C ILE A 190 13.82 -4.03 0.35
N ARG A 191 14.65 -3.04 0.71
CA ARG A 191 15.72 -2.48 -0.15
C ARG A 191 16.73 -3.58 -0.53
N GLN A 192 17.11 -4.44 0.41
CA GLN A 192 17.97 -5.60 0.17
C GLN A 192 17.31 -6.61 -0.79
N LEU A 193 16.03 -6.95 -0.62
CA LEU A 193 15.29 -7.80 -1.58
C LEU A 193 15.22 -7.19 -3.00
N LYS A 194 15.15 -5.87 -3.12
CA LYS A 194 15.06 -5.13 -4.40
C LYS A 194 16.43 -4.93 -5.08
N SER A 195 17.53 -5.18 -4.36
CA SER A 195 18.89 -5.00 -4.88
C SER A 195 19.26 -6.09 -5.90
N ARG A 196 19.71 -5.68 -7.10
CA ARG A 196 19.90 -6.60 -8.23
C ARG A 196 21.28 -7.27 -8.29
N GLN A 197 22.26 -6.80 -7.52
CA GLN A 197 23.67 -7.17 -7.72
C GLN A 197 24.09 -8.48 -7.04
N HIS A 198 23.37 -8.95 -6.01
CA HIS A 198 23.60 -10.26 -5.41
C HIS A 198 22.28 -11.03 -5.30
N ASN A 199 22.04 -11.89 -6.29
CA ASN A 199 20.73 -12.45 -6.65
C ASN A 199 20.21 -13.57 -5.70
N LYS A 200 20.47 -13.46 -4.39
CA LYS A 200 20.14 -14.49 -3.38
C LYS A 200 18.63 -14.73 -3.29
N TYR A 201 17.81 -13.69 -3.47
CA TYR A 201 16.36 -13.70 -3.22
C TYR A 201 15.50 -13.52 -4.49
N GLU A 202 15.99 -13.90 -5.67
CA GLU A 202 15.17 -13.89 -6.89
C GLU A 202 13.90 -14.77 -6.76
N PRO A 203 12.71 -14.31 -7.19
CA PRO A 203 11.48 -15.11 -7.15
C PRO A 203 11.62 -16.43 -7.93
N LYS A 204 11.66 -17.57 -7.23
CA LYS A 204 12.04 -18.90 -7.75
C LYS A 204 11.37 -20.06 -7.00
N GLY A 205 11.21 -21.17 -7.71
CA GLY A 205 10.51 -22.36 -7.24
C GLY A 205 9.05 -22.07 -6.92
N ASP A 206 8.49 -22.84 -5.98
CA ASP A 206 7.07 -22.79 -5.60
C ASP A 206 6.86 -22.09 -4.26
N PRO A 207 5.63 -21.63 -3.94
CA PRO A 207 5.28 -21.15 -2.61
C PRO A 207 4.75 -22.29 -1.72
N SER A 208 4.97 -22.19 -0.41
CA SER A 208 4.42 -23.09 0.61
C SER A 208 3.68 -22.28 1.67
N LEU A 209 2.34 -22.34 1.63
CA LEU A 209 1.48 -21.67 2.59
C LEU A 209 1.57 -22.29 3.97
N GLN A 210 1.63 -23.63 4.08
CA GLN A 210 1.73 -24.32 5.37
C GLN A 210 2.99 -23.89 6.14
N ASN A 211 4.17 -23.97 5.50
CA ASN A 211 5.43 -23.61 6.16
C ASN A 211 5.45 -22.12 6.57
N ALA A 212 4.83 -21.23 5.78
CA ALA A 212 4.77 -19.81 6.07
C ALA A 212 3.76 -19.48 7.18
N LEU A 213 2.61 -20.16 7.22
CA LEU A 213 1.63 -20.04 8.29
C LEU A 213 2.14 -20.58 9.63
N GLU A 214 2.91 -21.68 9.63
CA GLU A 214 3.52 -22.23 10.85
C GLU A 214 4.64 -21.33 11.38
N MET A 215 5.43 -20.72 10.49
CA MET A 215 6.42 -19.70 10.86
C MET A 215 5.78 -18.39 11.34
N ALA A 216 4.71 -17.91 10.68
CA ALA A 216 3.97 -16.75 11.14
C ALA A 216 3.33 -16.99 12.52
N ARG A 217 2.76 -18.18 12.73
CA ARG A 217 2.19 -18.62 14.01
C ARG A 217 3.24 -18.64 15.13
N SER A 218 4.44 -19.17 14.89
CA SER A 218 5.48 -19.20 15.93
C SER A 218 5.96 -17.80 16.32
N LEU A 219 6.13 -16.89 15.35
CA LEU A 219 6.42 -15.47 15.61
C LEU A 219 5.27 -14.78 16.37
N LEU A 220 4.02 -15.04 16.00
CA LEU A 220 2.82 -14.50 16.65
C LEU A 220 2.54 -15.10 18.05
N MET A 221 3.26 -16.14 18.46
CA MET A 221 3.19 -16.70 19.82
C MET A 221 4.41 -16.30 20.66
N TYR A 222 5.61 -16.25 20.07
CA TYR A 222 6.87 -16.01 20.81
C TYR A 222 6.96 -14.60 21.40
N ASN A 223 6.54 -13.57 20.66
CA ASN A 223 6.74 -12.17 21.05
C ASN A 223 5.96 -11.73 22.31
N PHE A 224 4.96 -12.49 22.76
CA PHE A 224 4.16 -12.19 23.95
C PHE A 224 4.64 -12.91 25.23
N GLY A 225 5.64 -13.80 25.09
CA GLY A 225 6.32 -14.45 26.21
C GLY A 225 5.44 -15.37 27.08
N THR A 226 5.96 -15.74 28.25
CA THR A 226 5.30 -16.65 29.21
C THR A 226 4.40 -15.93 30.22
N ASN A 227 4.15 -14.63 30.04
CA ASN A 227 3.31 -13.84 30.93
C ASN A 227 1.83 -13.99 30.52
N LEU A 228 1.03 -14.67 31.35
CA LEU A 228 -0.37 -15.02 31.07
C LEU A 228 -1.31 -13.82 30.77
N ASN A 229 -0.85 -12.59 31.03
CA ASN A 229 -1.63 -11.36 30.89
C ASN A 229 -1.63 -10.75 29.48
N ASP A 230 -0.71 -11.16 28.58
CA ASP A 230 -0.48 -10.50 27.27
C ASP A 230 -1.23 -11.18 26.09
N THR A 231 -2.25 -11.97 26.42
CA THR A 231 -2.90 -12.93 25.51
C THR A 231 -3.83 -12.32 24.45
N LYS A 232 -4.02 -10.99 24.43
CA LYS A 232 -5.13 -10.31 23.74
C LYS A 232 -4.76 -9.19 22.74
N ASN A 233 -3.48 -9.09 22.34
CA ASN A 233 -3.08 -8.27 21.20
C ASN A 233 -3.60 -8.88 19.89
N SER A 234 -3.96 -8.08 18.87
CA SER A 234 -4.50 -8.67 17.62
C SER A 234 -3.39 -9.32 16.79
N LYS A 235 -3.55 -10.62 16.54
CA LYS A 235 -2.63 -11.45 15.76
C LYS A 235 -3.14 -11.49 14.32
N GLU A 236 -2.40 -10.86 13.41
CA GLU A 236 -2.84 -10.62 12.04
C GLU A 236 -1.82 -11.19 11.04
N ILE A 237 -2.28 -11.91 10.02
CA ILE A 237 -1.45 -12.38 8.91
C ILE A 237 -2.00 -11.77 7.61
N LEU A 238 -1.14 -11.11 6.84
CA LEU A 238 -1.44 -10.62 5.50
C LEU A 238 -0.67 -11.44 4.47
N ILE A 239 -1.36 -12.20 3.63
CA ILE A 239 -0.74 -13.02 2.58
C ILE A 239 -0.92 -12.32 1.23
N ILE A 240 0.18 -11.97 0.57
CA ILE A 240 0.19 -11.53 -0.82
C ILE A 240 0.52 -12.75 -1.67
N PHE A 241 -0.46 -13.30 -2.39
CA PHE A 241 -0.37 -14.59 -3.07
C PHE A 241 -0.41 -14.42 -4.59
N GLY A 242 0.64 -14.89 -5.27
CA GLY A 242 0.85 -14.76 -6.71
C GLY A 242 0.50 -16.01 -7.50
N ALA A 243 0.94 -17.17 -7.01
CA ALA A 243 0.61 -18.45 -7.59
C ALA A 243 -0.89 -18.80 -7.46
N LEU A 244 -1.34 -19.74 -8.29
CA LEU A 244 -2.67 -20.35 -8.20
C LEU A 244 -2.65 -21.72 -7.48
N PHE A 245 -1.49 -22.13 -6.98
CA PHE A 245 -1.24 -23.40 -6.29
C PHE A 245 -0.24 -23.19 -5.15
N THR A 246 -0.13 -24.17 -4.26
CA THR A 246 0.89 -24.20 -3.20
C THR A 246 1.48 -25.60 -3.08
N SER A 247 2.78 -25.68 -2.80
CA SER A 247 3.55 -26.92 -2.68
C SER A 247 3.86 -27.17 -1.20
N ASP A 248 2.87 -27.71 -0.46
CA ASP A 248 2.93 -27.92 0.98
C ASP A 248 3.24 -29.38 1.38
N PRO A 249 3.97 -29.61 2.49
CA PRO A 249 4.42 -30.95 2.90
C PRO A 249 3.33 -31.80 3.57
N GLY A 250 2.18 -31.23 3.92
CA GLY A 250 1.13 -31.91 4.67
C GLY A 250 -0.26 -31.28 4.53
N ASP A 251 -1.14 -31.65 5.47
CA ASP A 251 -2.54 -31.25 5.48
C ASP A 251 -2.73 -29.86 6.09
N ILE A 252 -2.79 -28.85 5.23
CA ILE A 252 -2.97 -27.45 5.59
C ILE A 252 -4.25 -27.19 6.41
N HIS A 253 -5.30 -28.02 6.32
CA HIS A 253 -6.51 -27.81 7.11
C HIS A 253 -6.26 -27.99 8.62
N LYS A 254 -5.25 -28.79 9.03
CA LYS A 254 -4.78 -28.87 10.42
C LYS A 254 -4.10 -27.59 10.88
N THR A 255 -3.32 -26.97 10.00
CA THR A 255 -2.68 -25.66 10.24
C THR A 255 -3.74 -24.57 10.33
N ILE A 256 -4.75 -24.54 9.44
CA ILE A 256 -5.92 -23.63 9.52
C ILE A 256 -6.63 -23.79 10.86
N ASN A 257 -6.98 -25.02 11.26
CA ASN A 257 -7.64 -25.28 12.54
C ASN A 257 -6.78 -24.84 13.76
N SER A 258 -5.45 -24.87 13.62
CA SER A 258 -4.51 -24.39 14.65
C SER A 258 -4.46 -22.86 14.74
N LEU A 259 -4.52 -22.15 13.60
CA LEU A 259 -4.63 -20.69 13.57
C LEU A 259 -5.95 -20.21 14.19
N VAL A 260 -7.05 -20.92 13.91
CA VAL A 260 -8.37 -20.65 14.51
C VAL A 260 -8.33 -20.83 16.03
N LYS A 261 -7.71 -21.92 16.52
CA LYS A 261 -7.56 -22.18 17.96
C LYS A 261 -6.78 -21.08 18.67
N ASP A 262 -5.75 -20.53 18.01
CA ASP A 262 -4.88 -19.50 18.59
C ASP A 262 -5.37 -18.07 18.33
N GLU A 263 -6.61 -17.90 17.83
CA GLU A 263 -7.27 -16.63 17.51
C GLU A 263 -6.46 -15.73 16.54
N ILE A 264 -5.84 -16.32 15.53
CA ILE A 264 -5.06 -15.61 14.51
C ILE A 264 -5.97 -15.29 13.31
N LYS A 265 -6.13 -14.01 12.99
CA LYS A 265 -6.89 -13.53 11.82
C LYS A 265 -6.01 -13.52 10.58
N VAL A 266 -6.59 -13.84 9.43
CA VAL A 266 -5.86 -13.88 8.15
C VAL A 266 -6.60 -13.06 7.09
N LYS A 267 -5.85 -12.29 6.33
CA LYS A 267 -6.30 -11.55 5.15
C LYS A 267 -5.41 -11.93 3.97
N VAL A 268 -6.03 -12.18 2.81
CA VAL A 268 -5.33 -12.60 1.59
C VAL A 268 -5.57 -11.58 0.47
N ILE A 269 -4.52 -11.28 -0.29
CA ILE A 269 -4.57 -10.52 -1.53
C ILE A 269 -4.04 -11.44 -2.64
N GLY A 270 -4.93 -11.89 -3.52
CA GLY A 270 -4.58 -12.71 -4.69
C GLY A 270 -4.28 -11.85 -5.92
N LEU A 271 -3.25 -12.18 -6.69
CA LEU A 271 -2.82 -11.38 -7.85
C LEU A 271 -3.65 -11.56 -9.12
N SER A 272 -4.30 -12.72 -9.33
CA SER A 272 -5.04 -12.98 -10.59
C SER A 272 -6.35 -13.75 -10.43
N ALA A 273 -6.49 -14.62 -9.42
CA ALA A 273 -7.73 -15.37 -9.19
C ALA A 273 -7.91 -15.75 -7.71
N GLN A 274 -9.10 -16.26 -7.37
CA GLN A 274 -9.37 -16.84 -6.05
C GLN A 274 -8.94 -18.32 -5.99
N VAL A 275 -8.21 -18.68 -4.94
CA VAL A 275 -7.83 -20.06 -4.61
C VAL A 275 -8.72 -20.55 -3.47
N ALA A 276 -9.38 -21.71 -3.65
CA ALA A 276 -10.39 -22.22 -2.72
C ALA A 276 -9.86 -22.40 -1.28
N ILE A 277 -8.62 -22.89 -1.13
CA ILE A 277 -7.96 -23.04 0.18
C ILE A 277 -7.74 -21.68 0.87
N CYS A 278 -7.38 -20.63 0.12
CA CYS A 278 -7.23 -19.28 0.67
C CYS A 278 -8.58 -18.69 1.11
N GLN A 279 -9.65 -18.97 0.37
CA GLN A 279 -11.01 -18.57 0.78
C GLN A 279 -11.48 -19.33 2.04
N GLU A 280 -11.18 -20.63 2.15
CA GLU A 280 -11.50 -21.43 3.34
C GLU A 280 -10.73 -20.94 4.58
N LEU A 281 -9.42 -20.70 4.42
CA LEU A 281 -8.53 -20.13 5.45
C LEU A 281 -9.12 -18.85 6.02
N VAL A 282 -9.36 -17.84 5.17
CA VAL A 282 -9.92 -16.53 5.57
C VAL A 282 -11.30 -16.65 6.23
N ASN A 283 -12.17 -17.52 5.69
CA ASN A 283 -13.51 -17.72 6.25
C ASN A 283 -13.44 -18.33 7.65
N LYS A 284 -12.63 -19.38 7.83
CA LYS A 284 -12.46 -20.06 9.12
C LYS A 284 -11.81 -19.17 10.18
N THR A 285 -10.76 -18.43 9.84
CA THR A 285 -10.03 -17.58 10.80
C THR A 285 -10.83 -16.36 11.23
N ASN A 286 -11.66 -15.80 10.34
CA ASN A 286 -12.32 -14.52 10.60
C ASN A 286 -13.81 -14.65 10.95
N ASN A 287 -14.43 -15.82 10.75
CA ASN A 287 -15.81 -16.13 11.16
C ASN A 287 -15.93 -17.52 11.84
N PRO A 288 -15.16 -17.82 12.90
CA PRO A 288 -15.23 -19.12 13.58
C PRO A 288 -16.65 -19.39 14.09
N GLY A 289 -17.20 -20.56 13.73
CA GLY A 289 -18.54 -21.01 14.15
C GLY A 289 -19.69 -20.70 13.18
N LYS A 290 -19.50 -19.90 12.12
CA LYS A 290 -20.49 -19.80 11.04
C LYS A 290 -20.31 -20.96 10.05
N SER A 291 -21.40 -21.46 9.47
CA SER A 291 -21.33 -22.49 8.43
C SER A 291 -20.59 -21.96 7.19
N ASN A 292 -19.73 -22.78 6.60
CA ASN A 292 -19.00 -22.48 5.36
C ASN A 292 -19.94 -22.54 4.14
N THR A 293 -20.93 -21.64 4.06
CA THR A 293 -21.61 -21.37 2.79
C THR A 293 -20.62 -20.70 1.84
N PHE A 294 -20.35 -21.37 0.70
CA PHE A 294 -19.52 -20.86 -0.39
C PHE A 294 -19.95 -19.43 -0.83
N TRP A 295 -21.25 -19.15 -0.76
CA TRP A 295 -21.86 -17.86 -1.08
C TRP A 295 -21.87 -16.83 0.09
N SER A 296 -21.17 -17.08 1.19
CA SER A 296 -21.03 -16.12 2.30
C SER A 296 -20.03 -15.00 1.97
N ALA A 297 -20.32 -14.26 0.89
CA ALA A 297 -19.47 -13.21 0.31
C ALA A 297 -19.39 -11.91 1.16
N GLY A 298 -19.62 -12.00 2.48
CA GLY A 298 -19.44 -10.90 3.43
C GLY A 298 -18.02 -10.80 4.00
N GLY A 299 -17.10 -11.68 3.56
CA GLY A 299 -15.70 -11.66 3.98
C GLY A 299 -14.85 -10.70 3.17
N ASN A 300 -14.81 -9.41 3.54
CA ASN A 300 -13.95 -8.36 2.92
C ASN A 300 -12.43 -8.56 3.18
N ASN A 301 -12.00 -9.81 3.35
CA ASN A 301 -10.66 -10.22 3.75
C ASN A 301 -9.97 -11.15 2.73
N TYR A 302 -10.61 -11.43 1.59
CA TYR A 302 -9.92 -11.97 0.41
C TYR A 302 -10.17 -11.04 -0.78
N GLY A 303 -9.19 -10.18 -1.06
CA GLY A 303 -9.20 -9.32 -2.25
C GLY A 303 -8.52 -10.00 -3.43
N VAL A 304 -9.01 -9.78 -4.65
CA VAL A 304 -8.30 -10.11 -5.89
C VAL A 304 -7.93 -8.82 -6.61
N ILE A 305 -6.66 -8.72 -7.02
CA ILE A 305 -6.12 -7.57 -7.74
C ILE A 305 -6.70 -7.55 -9.16
N MET A 306 -7.05 -6.36 -9.62
CA MET A 306 -7.51 -6.11 -11.00
C MET A 306 -6.53 -5.22 -11.77
N ASN A 307 -5.97 -4.23 -11.08
CA ASN A 307 -5.02 -3.23 -11.59
C ASN A 307 -4.04 -2.84 -10.47
N GLU A 308 -2.92 -2.21 -10.82
CA GLU A 308 -1.93 -1.69 -9.85
C GLU A 308 -2.56 -0.75 -8.79
N ILE A 309 -3.54 0.07 -9.19
CA ILE A 309 -4.32 0.93 -8.28
C ILE A 309 -5.16 0.11 -7.30
N HIS A 310 -5.80 -0.99 -7.75
CA HIS A 310 -6.60 -1.85 -6.87
C HIS A 310 -5.72 -2.60 -5.86
N PHE A 311 -4.50 -2.98 -6.24
CA PHE A 311 -3.53 -3.57 -5.32
C PHE A 311 -3.14 -2.58 -4.21
N ARG A 312 -2.84 -1.32 -4.57
CA ARG A 312 -2.59 -0.25 -3.60
C ARG A 312 -3.77 -0.08 -2.63
N GLU A 313 -5.01 -0.05 -3.14
CA GLU A 313 -6.21 0.08 -2.30
C GLU A 313 -6.41 -1.11 -1.35
N LEU A 314 -6.22 -2.35 -1.83
CA LEU A 314 -6.32 -3.56 -0.99
C LEU A 314 -5.24 -3.62 0.10
N LEU A 315 -4.04 -3.10 -0.17
CA LEU A 315 -2.97 -2.98 0.83
C LEU A 315 -3.29 -1.90 1.87
N MET A 316 -3.77 -0.71 1.46
CA MET A 316 -4.10 0.35 2.42
C MET A 316 -5.33 0.04 3.27
N ASP A 317 -6.28 -0.76 2.75
CA ASP A 317 -7.36 -1.36 3.56
C ASP A 317 -6.85 -2.35 4.64
N CYS A 318 -5.57 -2.74 4.63
CA CYS A 318 -4.93 -3.48 5.75
C CYS A 318 -4.35 -2.55 6.83
N VAL A 319 -4.16 -1.25 6.54
CA VAL A 319 -3.69 -0.24 7.52
C VAL A 319 -4.77 0.05 8.55
N ILE A 320 -6.06 -0.10 8.23
CA ILE A 320 -7.16 0.08 9.18
C ILE A 320 -7.24 -1.15 10.12
N PRO A 321 -7.34 -0.99 11.46
CA PRO A 321 -7.35 -2.14 12.36
C PRO A 321 -8.64 -2.94 12.27
N LEU A 322 -8.50 -4.27 12.22
CA LEU A 322 -9.63 -5.18 12.11
C LEU A 322 -10.53 -5.08 13.36
N PRO A 323 -11.87 -5.07 13.19
CA PRO A 323 -12.79 -5.10 14.32
C PRO A 323 -12.60 -6.39 15.13
N VAL A 324 -12.76 -6.30 16.45
CA VAL A 324 -12.72 -7.46 17.35
C VAL A 324 -13.98 -8.29 17.10
N THR A 325 -13.78 -9.52 16.65
CA THR A 325 -14.85 -10.49 16.36
C THR A 325 -15.45 -10.96 17.67
N THR A 326 -16.72 -10.68 17.91
CA THR A 326 -17.44 -11.01 19.16
C THR A 326 -17.81 -12.50 19.29
N ASN A 327 -17.01 -13.39 18.70
CA ASN A 327 -17.22 -14.84 18.65
C ASN A 327 -16.69 -15.54 19.92
N ALA A 328 -17.15 -15.06 21.07
CA ALA A 328 -17.09 -15.78 22.35
C ALA A 328 -18.46 -15.64 23.01
N VAL A 329 -19.03 -16.77 23.43
CA VAL A 329 -20.42 -16.97 23.84
C VAL A 329 -20.89 -15.94 24.88
N ILE A 330 -22.21 -15.75 24.96
CA ILE A 330 -22.87 -15.05 26.07
C ILE A 330 -22.83 -15.97 27.31
N ASP A 331 -21.62 -16.20 27.83
CA ASP A 331 -21.41 -16.83 29.12
C ASP A 331 -21.65 -15.75 30.19
N GLU A 332 -22.90 -15.65 30.65
CA GLU A 332 -23.41 -14.57 31.54
C GLU A 332 -22.63 -14.42 32.87
N ASN A 333 -21.78 -15.39 33.20
CA ASN A 333 -20.98 -15.44 34.43
C ASN A 333 -19.57 -14.83 34.31
N ASN A 334 -19.12 -14.42 33.13
CA ASN A 334 -17.84 -13.73 32.94
C ASN A 334 -18.05 -12.38 32.25
N SER A 335 -18.16 -11.32 33.05
CA SER A 335 -18.03 -9.94 32.57
C SER A 335 -16.72 -9.80 31.79
N LYS A 336 -16.80 -9.40 30.51
CA LYS A 336 -15.63 -9.30 29.61
C LYS A 336 -14.70 -8.16 30.03
N GLU A 337 -13.84 -8.43 31.01
CA GLU A 337 -12.80 -7.50 31.45
C GLU A 337 -11.91 -7.12 30.26
N VAL A 338 -11.89 -5.82 29.96
CA VAL A 338 -11.02 -5.25 28.94
C VAL A 338 -9.58 -5.33 29.47
N PRO A 339 -8.64 -5.99 28.77
CA PRO A 339 -7.29 -6.18 29.27
C PRO A 339 -6.56 -4.86 29.45
N ILE A 340 -6.12 -4.57 30.66
CA ILE A 340 -5.35 -3.36 30.99
C ILE A 340 -3.86 -3.70 30.86
N ILE A 341 -3.24 -3.26 29.77
CA ILE A 341 -1.80 -3.41 29.54
C ILE A 341 -1.04 -2.27 30.23
N LYS A 342 -0.05 -2.60 31.06
CA LYS A 342 0.83 -1.61 31.69
C LYS A 342 1.80 -1.07 30.65
N MET A 343 1.83 0.25 30.47
CA MET A 343 2.74 0.95 29.56
C MET A 343 3.61 1.95 30.33
N GLY A 344 4.78 2.27 29.78
CA GLY A 344 5.67 3.31 30.30
C GLY A 344 5.73 4.52 29.37
N PHE A 345 5.58 5.71 29.93
CA PHE A 345 5.90 6.97 29.27
C PHE A 345 7.31 7.39 29.70
N PRO A 346 8.32 7.28 28.82
CA PRO A 346 9.71 7.57 29.17
C PRO A 346 10.02 9.07 29.11
N SER A 347 10.94 9.53 29.96
CA SER A 347 11.50 10.88 29.83
C SER A 347 12.45 10.95 28.62
N LYS A 348 12.45 12.09 27.92
CA LYS A 348 13.44 12.38 26.88
C LYS A 348 14.71 12.91 27.54
N ILE A 349 15.79 12.13 27.47
CA ILE A 349 17.13 12.59 27.81
C ILE A 349 17.69 13.34 26.60
N GLN A 350 18.16 14.56 26.85
CA GLN A 350 18.97 15.33 25.90
C GLN A 350 20.29 15.69 26.62
N PRO A 351 21.46 15.37 26.04
CA PRO A 351 22.75 15.72 26.61
C PRO A 351 22.86 17.24 26.68
N VAL A 352 23.40 17.73 27.79
CA VAL A 352 23.33 19.15 28.15
C VAL A 352 24.55 19.84 27.54
N ILE A 353 24.43 20.20 26.26
CA ILE A 353 25.43 21.02 25.55
C ILE A 353 25.32 22.49 26.04
N THR A 354 25.56 22.71 27.33
CA THR A 354 25.71 24.05 27.92
C THR A 354 27.10 24.57 27.61
N SER A 355 27.24 25.23 26.46
CA SER A 355 28.36 26.13 26.18
C SER A 355 28.22 27.42 27.01
N SER A 356 28.32 27.29 28.33
CA SER A 356 28.31 28.37 29.31
C SER A 356 29.54 28.24 30.21
N THR A 357 30.35 29.30 30.25
CA THR A 357 31.64 29.35 30.97
C THR A 357 31.57 28.96 32.44
N SER A 358 32.70 28.44 32.94
CA SER A 358 33.10 28.24 34.35
C SER A 358 32.61 27.02 35.16
N ASN A 359 31.85 26.08 34.60
CA ASN A 359 31.66 24.75 35.21
C ASN A 359 31.91 23.63 34.20
N LEU A 360 32.81 22.70 34.52
CA LEU A 360 33.20 21.59 33.63
C LEU A 360 32.22 20.41 33.78
N SER A 361 31.15 20.41 32.99
CA SER A 361 30.24 19.26 32.86
C SER A 361 30.91 18.14 32.05
N VAL A 362 31.48 17.15 32.74
CA VAL A 362 32.02 15.93 32.13
C VAL A 362 30.85 15.01 31.74
N ASP A 363 30.42 15.09 30.49
CA ASP A 363 29.40 14.18 29.93
C ASP A 363 30.00 12.76 29.79
N PHE A 364 29.70 11.90 30.76
CA PHE A 364 30.09 10.49 30.72
C PHE A 364 29.38 9.75 29.57
N PRO A 365 30.06 8.84 28.86
CA PRO A 365 29.44 8.08 27.77
C PRO A 365 28.30 7.21 28.29
N GLN A 366 27.09 7.44 27.79
CA GLN A 366 25.88 6.75 28.23
C GLN A 366 25.61 5.52 27.35
N LEU A 367 25.46 4.35 27.97
CA LEU A 367 25.19 3.09 27.27
C LEU A 367 23.69 2.94 26.95
N CYS A 368 23.37 2.53 25.72
CA CYS A 368 22.01 2.24 25.27
C CYS A 368 21.84 0.72 25.13
N ALA A 369 21.04 0.08 25.98
CA ALA A 369 20.92 -1.39 26.00
C ALA A 369 20.19 -1.98 24.77
N CYS A 370 19.70 -1.14 23.86
CA CYS A 370 19.20 -1.56 22.55
C CYS A 370 20.31 -2.08 21.62
N HIS A 371 21.56 -1.65 21.82
CA HIS A 371 22.68 -1.93 20.93
C HIS A 371 23.95 -2.35 21.70
N PRO A 372 23.91 -3.44 22.48
CA PRO A 372 25.02 -3.87 23.34
C PRO A 372 26.29 -4.25 22.55
N THR A 373 26.18 -4.49 21.25
CA THR A 373 27.25 -5.00 20.38
C THR A 373 27.74 -4.01 19.32
N GLN A 374 27.26 -2.77 19.26
CA GLN A 374 27.57 -1.84 18.16
C GLN A 374 29.08 -1.50 18.01
N ASP A 375 29.85 -1.55 19.10
CA ASP A 375 31.32 -1.39 19.09
C ASP A 375 32.09 -2.73 19.10
N SER A 376 31.41 -3.87 18.93
CA SER A 376 32.05 -5.20 18.91
C SER A 376 32.78 -5.50 17.60
N LEU A 377 33.76 -6.41 17.64
CA LEU A 377 34.51 -6.81 16.44
C LEU A 377 33.64 -7.50 15.38
N GLU A 378 32.52 -8.11 15.77
CA GLU A 378 31.58 -8.78 14.87
C GLU A 378 30.83 -7.80 13.96
N SER A 379 30.55 -6.59 14.46
CA SER A 379 29.85 -5.55 13.70
C SER A 379 30.63 -5.03 12.49
N LYS A 380 31.96 -5.24 12.44
CA LYS A 380 32.81 -4.82 11.31
C LYS A 380 32.59 -5.62 10.02
N ASN A 381 31.97 -6.80 10.10
CA ASN A 381 31.87 -7.72 8.97
C ASN A 381 30.63 -7.54 8.08
N ASN A 382 29.69 -6.66 8.44
CA ASN A 382 28.38 -6.59 7.76
C ASN A 382 28.10 -5.30 6.97
N ASP A 383 28.87 -4.21 7.14
CA ASP A 383 28.69 -3.03 6.29
C ASP A 383 29.93 -2.09 6.31
N PRO A 384 30.70 -1.96 5.20
CA PRO A 384 31.76 -0.94 5.10
C PRO A 384 31.18 0.48 4.94
N THR A 385 29.87 0.59 4.67
CA THR A 385 29.11 1.84 4.60
C THR A 385 28.43 2.22 5.93
N ALA A 386 28.62 1.44 7.00
CA ALA A 386 28.31 1.85 8.37
C ALA A 386 29.29 2.95 8.82
N THR A 387 29.01 4.19 8.37
CA THR A 387 29.77 5.37 8.78
C THR A 387 29.76 5.56 10.29
N LEU A 388 30.81 6.21 10.82
CA LEU A 388 30.99 6.54 12.24
C LEU A 388 29.98 7.62 12.70
N GLY A 389 28.68 7.31 12.64
CA GLY A 389 27.59 8.26 12.64
C GLY A 389 26.36 7.76 13.38
N THR A 390 25.57 8.68 13.91
CA THR A 390 24.33 8.40 14.67
C THR A 390 24.50 7.55 15.93
N ARG A 391 25.49 7.87 16.77
CA ARG A 391 25.22 7.91 18.22
C ARG A 391 23.95 8.75 18.39
N SER A 392 22.84 8.13 18.79
CA SER A 392 21.57 8.85 18.95
C SER A 392 21.71 9.85 20.10
N VAL A 393 21.89 11.12 19.74
CA VAL A 393 22.07 12.24 20.69
C VAL A 393 20.85 12.38 21.60
N ILE A 394 19.68 11.91 21.17
CA ILE A 394 18.47 11.83 21.99
C ILE A 394 18.31 10.39 22.46
N GLY A 395 18.14 10.20 23.78
CA GLY A 395 17.79 8.92 24.38
C GLY A 395 16.49 9.02 25.19
N TYR A 396 15.87 7.89 25.49
CA TYR A 396 14.65 7.81 26.28
C TYR A 396 14.86 6.92 27.50
N GLU A 397 14.42 7.35 28.68
CA GLU A 397 14.64 6.64 29.95
C GLU A 397 13.41 5.83 30.36
N CYS A 398 13.58 4.51 30.55
CA CYS A 398 12.49 3.65 31.00
C CYS A 398 12.07 3.98 32.44
N PRO A 399 10.79 4.34 32.72
CA PRO A 399 10.34 4.77 34.04
C PRO A 399 10.24 3.64 35.09
N GLN A 400 10.63 2.40 34.75
CA GLN A 400 10.59 1.24 35.65
C GLN A 400 11.99 0.67 35.98
N CYS A 401 12.99 0.88 35.13
CA CYS A 401 14.34 0.35 35.34
C CYS A 401 15.47 1.32 34.95
N ASN A 402 15.12 2.55 34.60
CA ASN A 402 16.00 3.66 34.17
C ASN A 402 16.94 3.31 33.00
N ASN A 403 16.65 2.20 32.28
CA ASN A 403 17.37 1.81 31.09
C ASN A 403 17.18 2.84 29.96
N LYS A 404 18.26 3.09 29.22
CA LYS A 404 18.28 4.07 28.13
C LYS A 404 18.05 3.37 26.79
N VAL A 405 17.10 3.93 26.06
CA VAL A 405 16.50 3.36 24.84
C VAL A 405 16.62 4.38 23.71
N CYS A 406 17.10 3.94 22.56
CA CYS A 406 17.50 4.84 21.48
C CYS A 406 16.32 5.34 20.63
N HIS A 407 15.24 4.55 20.48
CA HIS A 407 14.06 4.89 19.66
C HIS A 407 12.75 4.47 20.36
N LEU A 408 11.62 5.06 19.95
CA LEU A 408 10.27 4.74 20.43
C LEU A 408 9.29 4.64 19.25
N PRO A 409 8.19 3.86 19.37
CA PRO A 409 7.87 3.00 20.50
C PRO A 409 8.64 1.67 20.44
N THR A 410 8.88 1.05 21.60
CA THR A 410 9.56 -0.25 21.69
C THR A 410 9.36 -0.91 23.05
N ILE A 411 9.63 -2.21 23.16
CA ILE A 411 9.65 -2.95 24.43
C ILE A 411 11.01 -2.71 25.12
N CYS A 412 11.01 -2.38 26.41
CA CYS A 412 12.24 -2.16 27.15
C CYS A 412 13.01 -3.49 27.36
N PRO A 413 14.26 -3.63 26.85
CA PRO A 413 14.96 -4.92 26.84
C PRO A 413 15.33 -5.46 28.23
N ILE A 414 15.36 -4.62 29.27
CA ILE A 414 15.71 -5.02 30.63
C ILE A 414 14.49 -5.44 31.46
N CYS A 415 13.31 -4.86 31.21
CA CYS A 415 12.15 -5.03 32.10
C CYS A 415 10.82 -5.37 31.41
N GLY A 416 10.80 -5.59 30.09
CA GLY A 416 9.62 -5.98 29.32
C GLY A 416 8.51 -4.92 29.19
N LEU A 417 8.65 -3.76 29.84
CA LEU A 417 7.65 -2.69 29.77
C LEU A 417 7.64 -2.04 28.37
N MET A 418 6.47 -1.98 27.72
CA MET A 418 6.32 -1.25 26.46
C MET A 418 6.42 0.26 26.69
N LEU A 419 7.32 0.91 25.95
CA LEU A 419 7.60 2.34 26.04
C LEU A 419 6.98 3.09 24.86
N ILE A 420 6.17 4.09 25.17
CA ILE A 420 5.39 4.87 24.19
C ILE A 420 5.39 6.36 24.54
N LEU A 421 5.11 7.20 23.55
CA LEU A 421 4.76 8.62 23.77
C LEU A 421 3.24 8.80 23.67
N SER A 422 2.69 9.81 24.34
CA SER A 422 1.27 10.17 24.25
C SER A 422 0.82 10.47 22.81
N THR A 423 1.72 11.04 22.00
CA THR A 423 1.53 11.28 20.56
C THR A 423 1.26 9.98 19.78
N HIS A 424 1.84 8.85 20.19
CA HIS A 424 1.64 7.56 19.50
C HIS A 424 0.23 7.02 19.75
N LEU A 425 -0.35 7.26 20.93
CA LEU A 425 -1.74 6.91 21.21
C LEU A 425 -2.72 7.85 20.48
N ALA A 426 -2.48 9.17 20.56
CA ALA A 426 -3.33 10.17 19.92
C ALA A 426 -3.46 9.96 18.40
N ARG A 427 -2.35 9.60 17.74
CA ARG A 427 -2.29 9.22 16.33
C ARG A 427 -3.27 8.10 15.95
N SER A 428 -3.33 7.03 16.74
CA SER A 428 -4.26 5.91 16.51
C SER A 428 -5.73 6.17 16.89
N TYR A 429 -6.04 7.31 17.52
CA TYR A 429 -7.36 7.61 18.07
C TYR A 429 -8.47 7.72 17.01
N HIS A 430 -8.12 8.17 15.80
CA HIS A 430 -9.07 8.31 14.68
C HIS A 430 -9.72 6.98 14.26
N HIS A 431 -9.10 5.83 14.53
CA HIS A 431 -9.69 4.50 14.32
C HIS A 431 -10.79 4.15 15.34
N LEU A 432 -10.80 4.78 16.52
CA LEU A 432 -11.76 4.56 17.60
C LEU A 432 -12.99 5.45 17.46
N VAL A 433 -12.77 6.73 17.14
CA VAL A 433 -13.80 7.74 16.94
C VAL A 433 -13.71 8.25 15.50
N PRO A 434 -14.19 7.48 14.52
CA PRO A 434 -14.22 7.95 13.13
C PRO A 434 -15.12 9.18 13.01
N LEU A 435 -14.77 10.09 12.10
CA LEU A 435 -15.66 11.18 11.73
C LEU A 435 -16.90 10.62 11.01
N GLY A 436 -18.06 11.23 11.24
CA GLY A 436 -19.31 10.85 10.57
C GLY A 436 -19.49 11.63 9.27
N ASP A 437 -19.88 10.92 8.22
CA ASP A 437 -19.94 11.39 6.83
C ASP A 437 -20.67 12.73 6.68
N TYR A 438 -20.13 13.62 5.84
CA TYR A 438 -20.82 14.86 5.50
C TYR A 438 -21.94 14.59 4.49
N LYS A 439 -23.11 15.16 4.74
CA LYS A 439 -24.29 14.95 3.91
C LYS A 439 -24.29 15.93 2.75
N GLU A 440 -24.32 15.42 1.53
CA GLU A 440 -24.50 16.24 0.33
C GLU A 440 -25.82 17.02 0.43
N VAL A 441 -25.74 18.35 0.32
CA VAL A 441 -26.92 19.22 0.39
C VAL A 441 -27.66 19.11 -0.95
N PRO A 442 -28.98 18.85 -0.98
CA PRO A 442 -29.72 18.83 -2.23
C PRO A 442 -29.72 20.20 -2.90
N VAL A 443 -29.93 20.21 -4.21
CA VAL A 443 -29.95 21.42 -5.03
C VAL A 443 -31.16 22.29 -4.67
N SER A 444 -30.94 23.59 -4.42
CA SER A 444 -32.00 24.55 -4.05
C SER A 444 -31.78 25.95 -4.61
N GLU A 445 -32.86 26.73 -4.76
CA GLU A 445 -32.83 28.10 -5.31
C GLU A 445 -32.05 29.10 -4.45
N SER A 446 -31.92 28.81 -3.16
CA SER A 446 -31.10 29.57 -2.21
C SER A 446 -30.40 28.62 -1.23
N TYR A 447 -29.27 29.07 -0.68
CA TYR A 447 -28.47 28.35 0.30
C TYR A 447 -28.08 29.29 1.44
N SER A 448 -27.94 28.74 2.65
CA SER A 448 -27.40 29.46 3.81
C SER A 448 -25.92 29.83 3.68
N SER A 449 -25.18 29.14 2.81
CA SER A 449 -23.73 29.28 2.62
C SER A 449 -23.36 29.78 1.23
N THR A 450 -22.54 30.84 1.23
CA THR A 450 -21.90 31.42 0.05
C THR A 450 -20.45 30.96 -0.13
N TYR A 451 -19.79 30.55 0.97
CA TYR A 451 -18.40 30.10 1.01
C TYR A 451 -18.24 28.82 1.82
N CYS A 452 -17.28 27.98 1.44
CA CYS A 452 -16.84 26.80 2.19
C CYS A 452 -16.24 27.21 3.54
N TYR A 453 -16.67 26.57 4.64
CA TYR A 453 -16.17 26.88 5.98
C TYR A 453 -14.67 26.58 6.17
N GLY A 454 -14.12 25.60 5.43
CA GLY A 454 -12.72 25.19 5.55
C GLY A 454 -11.74 26.06 4.75
N CYS A 455 -12.03 26.32 3.47
CA CYS A 455 -11.09 26.97 2.54
C CYS A 455 -11.57 28.32 1.98
N LEU A 456 -12.75 28.81 2.41
CA LEU A 456 -13.40 30.03 1.90
C LEU A 456 -13.66 30.06 0.39
N LEU A 457 -13.57 28.91 -0.30
CA LEU A 457 -13.96 28.78 -1.70
C LEU A 457 -15.44 29.15 -1.87
N LYS A 458 -15.73 30.05 -2.81
CA LYS A 458 -17.09 30.50 -3.12
C LYS A 458 -17.87 29.39 -3.82
N PHE A 459 -18.99 28.98 -3.23
CA PHE A 459 -19.86 27.97 -3.82
C PHE A 459 -20.65 28.51 -5.03
N PRO A 460 -21.10 27.64 -5.96
CA PRO A 460 -22.02 28.03 -7.02
C PRO A 460 -23.34 28.55 -6.45
N SER A 461 -23.96 29.49 -7.17
CA SER A 461 -25.28 30.05 -6.84
C SER A 461 -26.39 29.02 -6.98
N GLY A 462 -27.50 29.24 -6.26
CA GLY A 462 -28.74 28.47 -6.48
C GLY A 462 -29.27 28.68 -7.89
N ILE A 463 -29.72 27.59 -8.51
CA ILE A 463 -30.38 27.59 -9.82
C ILE A 463 -31.78 28.16 -9.62
N LYS A 464 -32.25 28.98 -10.55
CA LYS A 464 -33.66 29.34 -10.62
C LYS A 464 -34.32 28.55 -11.73
N ASN A 465 -35.62 28.31 -11.62
CA ASN A 465 -36.42 27.67 -12.68
C ASN A 465 -36.43 28.46 -14.03
N THR A 466 -35.76 29.61 -14.10
CA THR A 466 -35.50 30.41 -15.31
C THR A 466 -34.21 30.04 -16.05
N ASP A 467 -33.33 29.22 -15.48
CA ASP A 467 -32.02 28.86 -16.08
C ASP A 467 -32.09 27.63 -17.02
N VAL A 468 -33.27 27.37 -17.58
CA VAL A 468 -33.53 26.29 -18.55
C VAL A 468 -33.43 26.88 -19.96
N ASN A 469 -32.49 26.37 -20.79
CA ASN A 469 -32.42 26.72 -22.20
C ASN A 469 -33.66 26.21 -22.96
N GLU A 470 -33.97 26.76 -24.14
CA GLU A 470 -35.17 26.38 -24.92
C GLU A 470 -35.21 24.87 -25.30
N ASP A 471 -34.06 24.18 -25.33
CA ASP A 471 -33.94 22.72 -25.52
C ASP A 471 -34.21 21.88 -24.24
N GLY A 472 -34.60 22.49 -23.12
CA GLY A 472 -34.85 21.79 -21.84
C GLY A 472 -33.60 21.32 -21.09
N LYS A 473 -32.39 21.67 -21.57
CA LYS A 473 -31.11 21.25 -20.97
C LYS A 473 -30.64 22.23 -19.88
N THR A 474 -30.36 21.70 -18.68
CA THR A 474 -29.66 22.41 -17.60
C THR A 474 -28.15 22.52 -17.88
N LYS A 475 -27.49 23.58 -17.39
CA LYS A 475 -26.04 23.75 -17.52
C LYS A 475 -25.26 22.77 -16.62
N MET A 476 -24.02 22.45 -16.98
CA MET A 476 -23.19 21.45 -16.27
C MET A 476 -22.96 21.81 -14.79
N ASP A 477 -22.81 23.10 -14.47
CA ASP A 477 -22.68 23.60 -13.08
C ASP A 477 -23.97 23.45 -12.23
N SER A 478 -25.06 22.98 -12.82
CA SER A 478 -26.40 22.91 -12.21
C SER A 478 -26.79 21.51 -11.72
N LEU A 479 -25.92 20.50 -11.88
CA LEU A 479 -26.23 19.11 -11.52
C LEU A 479 -26.00 18.76 -10.03
N THR A 480 -25.14 19.51 -9.32
CA THR A 480 -24.88 19.29 -7.88
C THR A 480 -24.74 20.62 -7.13
N SER A 481 -25.11 20.64 -5.86
CA SER A 481 -24.94 21.84 -5.00
C SER A 481 -23.48 22.17 -4.68
N SER A 482 -22.58 21.17 -4.87
CA SER A 482 -21.17 21.16 -4.45
C SER A 482 -20.93 21.43 -2.96
N ARG A 483 -21.96 21.21 -2.11
CA ARG A 483 -21.96 21.49 -0.67
C ARG A 483 -22.13 20.20 0.14
N TYR A 484 -21.23 19.98 1.08
CA TYR A 484 -21.19 18.82 1.98
C TYR A 484 -21.33 19.30 3.42
N ARG A 485 -22.42 18.93 4.10
CA ARG A 485 -22.80 19.46 5.41
C ARG A 485 -22.49 18.50 6.54
N CYS A 486 -21.71 18.96 7.53
CA CYS A 486 -21.43 18.18 8.72
C CYS A 486 -22.67 18.09 9.63
N GLY A 487 -23.11 16.88 9.97
CA GLY A 487 -24.32 16.66 10.78
C GLY A 487 -24.26 17.22 12.22
N LYS A 488 -23.06 17.43 12.77
CA LYS A 488 -22.86 17.96 14.13
C LYS A 488 -22.86 19.49 14.19
N CYS A 489 -22.06 20.16 13.34
CA CYS A 489 -21.94 21.61 13.38
C CYS A 489 -22.89 22.34 12.44
N GLN A 490 -23.43 21.67 11.42
CA GLN A 490 -24.27 22.20 10.33
C GLN A 490 -23.56 23.18 9.38
N ASN A 491 -22.22 23.27 9.44
CA ASN A 491 -21.42 24.03 8.48
C ASN A 491 -21.25 23.28 7.16
N ASP A 492 -21.12 24.03 6.06
CA ASP A 492 -20.96 23.52 4.70
C ASP A 492 -19.49 23.56 4.23
N PHE A 493 -19.06 22.48 3.58
CA PHE A 493 -17.71 22.28 3.03
C PHE A 493 -17.79 21.94 1.52
N CYS A 494 -16.70 22.18 0.78
CA CYS A 494 -16.54 21.67 -0.59
C CYS A 494 -15.94 20.26 -0.61
N ILE A 495 -15.99 19.57 -1.75
CA ILE A 495 -15.52 18.19 -1.88
C ILE A 495 -14.04 18.01 -1.50
N ASP A 496 -13.16 18.96 -1.81
CA ASP A 496 -11.74 18.82 -1.50
C ASP A 496 -11.45 19.02 0.01
N CYS A 497 -12.24 19.86 0.68
CA CYS A 497 -12.24 19.93 2.15
C CYS A 497 -12.85 18.68 2.79
N ASP A 498 -13.88 18.10 2.19
CA ASP A 498 -14.52 16.86 2.66
C ASP A 498 -13.53 15.68 2.61
N VAL A 499 -12.85 15.50 1.46
CA VAL A 499 -11.77 14.52 1.28
C VAL A 499 -10.63 14.78 2.28
N PHE A 500 -10.08 15.99 2.34
CA PHE A 500 -8.97 16.31 3.26
C PHE A 500 -9.32 16.07 4.74
N VAL A 501 -10.56 16.35 5.13
CA VAL A 501 -11.03 16.13 6.50
C VAL A 501 -11.18 14.64 6.81
N HIS A 502 -11.66 13.82 5.86
CA HIS A 502 -11.86 12.37 6.08
C HIS A 502 -10.59 11.52 5.84
N GLU A 503 -9.63 11.97 5.01
CA GLU A 503 -8.39 11.24 4.72
C GLU A 503 -7.16 11.70 5.52
N SER A 504 -7.14 12.93 6.04
CA SER A 504 -5.93 13.50 6.69
C SER A 504 -6.18 14.13 8.06
N LEU A 505 -7.16 15.04 8.17
CA LEU A 505 -7.38 15.78 9.43
C LEU A 505 -8.13 14.96 10.49
N HIS A 506 -8.97 14.02 10.04
CA HIS A 506 -9.86 13.14 10.82
C HIS A 506 -10.84 13.84 11.78
N ASN A 507 -10.86 15.18 11.81
CA ASN A 507 -11.66 16.01 12.71
C ASN A 507 -12.31 17.14 11.93
N CYS A 508 -13.57 17.48 12.26
CA CYS A 508 -14.29 18.57 11.60
C CYS A 508 -13.91 19.94 12.21
N PRO A 509 -13.31 20.89 11.47
CA PRO A 509 -12.92 22.20 12.01
C PRO A 509 -14.09 22.99 12.62
N GLY A 510 -15.30 22.84 12.08
CA GLY A 510 -16.52 23.48 12.62
C GLY A 510 -17.10 22.82 13.87
N CYS A 511 -16.55 21.68 14.32
CA CYS A 511 -16.91 21.04 15.59
C CYS A 511 -15.96 21.46 16.72
N GLU A 512 -14.66 21.60 16.43
CA GLU A 512 -13.64 22.04 17.40
C GLU A 512 -13.76 23.52 17.78
N ASN A 513 -14.42 24.33 16.94
CA ASN A 513 -14.63 25.77 17.15
C ASN A 513 -15.98 26.06 17.84
N LYS A 514 -16.30 25.34 18.93
CA LYS A 514 -17.56 25.45 19.70
C LYS A 514 -17.35 25.31 21.20
#